data_AF-A0A8I1MPN0-F1
#
_entry.id   AF-A0A8I1MPN0-F1
#
_cell.length_a   1.000
_cell.length_b   1.000
_cell.length_c   1.000
_cell.angle_alpha   90.00
_cell.angle_beta   90.00
_cell.angle_gamma   90.00
#
_symmetry.space_group_name_H-M   'P 1'
#
loop_
_entity.id
_entity.type
_entity.pdbx_description
1 polymer ?
#
loop_
_entity_poly.entity_id
_entity_poly.type
_entity_poly.pdbx_seq_one_letter_code
_entity_poly.pdbx_strand_id
1 'polypeptide(L)'
;MPGKPFQSKLEPFYEFIRECRAKRWSYQKIAEVLTIEKNLPVGANTVFSFVKVRAKRRRVYTLPPLESALSQASPSHGFFNTPQLTHETKRKYNIT
;
A
#
# COMPACT_ATOMS: atom_id res chain seq x y z
N MET A 1 14.29 13.94 -7.47
CA MET A 1 15.01 12.69 -7.14
C MET A 1 14.13 11.87 -6.21
N PRO A 2 13.78 10.61 -6.51
CA PRO A 2 13.11 9.76 -5.53
C PRO A 2 14.12 9.46 -4.39
N GLY A 3 13.95 10.12 -3.25
CA GLY A 3 14.75 9.88 -2.05
C GLY A 3 14.44 8.50 -1.45
N LYS A 4 15.41 7.92 -0.71
CA LYS A 4 15.17 6.68 0.03
C LYS A 4 14.02 6.91 1.03
N PRO A 5 12.98 6.05 1.03
CA PRO A 5 11.86 6.22 1.94
C PRO A 5 12.35 6.15 3.39
N PHE A 6 11.73 6.95 4.27
CA PHE A 6 12.05 6.96 5.69
C PHE A 6 12.00 5.53 6.27
N GLN A 7 13.12 5.10 6.83
CA GLN A 7 13.25 3.82 7.52
C GLN A 7 13.03 4.06 9.02
N SER A 8 12.13 3.30 9.64
CA SER A 8 11.92 3.42 11.08
C SER A 8 13.17 2.94 11.82
N LYS A 9 13.54 3.59 12.93
CA LYS A 9 14.62 3.08 13.80
C LYS A 9 14.33 1.67 14.37
N LEU A 10 13.08 1.23 14.31
CA LEU A 10 12.62 -0.10 14.71
C LEU A 10 12.77 -1.16 13.62
N GLU A 11 13.10 -0.79 12.38
CA GLU A 11 13.29 -1.72 11.24
C GLU A 11 14.25 -2.88 11.58
N PRO A 12 15.44 -2.64 12.15
CA PRO A 12 16.41 -3.70 12.44
C PRO A 12 15.93 -4.68 13.50
N PHE A 13 14.94 -4.28 14.31
CA PHE A 13 14.41 -5.05 15.42
C PHE A 13 13.04 -5.67 15.11
N TYR A 14 12.64 -5.68 13.84
CA TYR A 14 11.32 -6.18 13.43
C TYR A 14 11.08 -7.64 13.85
N GLU A 15 12.05 -8.53 13.61
CA GLU A 15 11.94 -9.95 13.95
C GLU A 15 11.76 -10.13 15.47
N PHE A 16 12.56 -9.42 16.26
CA PHE A 16 12.44 -9.42 17.72
C PHE A 16 11.04 -8.97 18.18
N ILE A 17 10.52 -7.86 17.65
CA ILE A 17 9.18 -7.36 17.99
C ILE A 17 8.11 -8.38 17.58
N ARG A 18 8.27 -9.05 16.43
CA ARG A 18 7.35 -10.10 15.96
C ARG A 18 7.32 -11.28 16.92
N GLU A 19 8.48 -11.74 17.38
CA GLU A 19 8.58 -12.85 18.35
C GLU A 19 7.97 -12.49 19.72
N CYS A 20 8.26 -11.30 20.24
CA CYS A 20 7.63 -10.83 21.49
C CYS A 20 6.11 -10.77 21.35
N ARG A 21 5.59 -10.35 20.19
CA ARG A 21 4.15 -10.35 19.93
C ARG A 21 3.56 -11.74 19.77
N ALA A 22 4.28 -12.70 19.19
CA ALA A 22 3.87 -14.11 19.17
C ALA A 22 3.74 -14.68 20.59
N LYS A 23 4.63 -14.28 21.50
CA LYS A 23 4.60 -14.61 22.94
C LYS A 23 3.55 -13.80 23.74
N ARG A 24 2.68 -13.03 23.07
CA ARG A 24 1.62 -12.18 23.68
C ARG A 24 2.13 -11.10 24.65
N TRP A 25 3.36 -10.60 24.48
CA TRP A 25 3.86 -9.52 25.33
C TRP A 25 3.14 -8.19 25.07
N SER A 26 3.01 -7.37 26.12
CA SER A 26 2.42 -6.03 26.04
C SER A 26 3.37 -5.06 25.33
N TYR A 27 2.83 -4.01 24.72
CA TYR A 27 3.63 -2.99 24.03
C TYR A 27 4.56 -2.22 24.97
N GLN A 28 4.14 -2.01 26.23
CA GLN A 28 4.96 -1.39 27.28
C GLN A 28 6.19 -2.25 27.58
N LYS A 29 5.99 -3.55 27.81
CA LYS A 29 7.08 -4.50 28.06
C LYS A 29 8.07 -4.57 26.89
N ILE A 30 7.57 -4.55 25.65
CA ILE A 30 8.44 -4.54 24.46
C ILE A 30 9.27 -3.26 24.39
N ALA A 31 8.67 -2.10 24.71
CA ALA A 31 9.36 -0.82 24.72
C ALA A 31 10.45 -0.74 25.79
N GLU A 32 10.19 -1.25 27.00
CA GLU A 32 11.18 -1.36 28.07
C GLU A 32 12.37 -2.21 27.64
N VAL A 33 12.14 -3.40 27.08
CA VAL A 33 13.22 -4.30 26.64
C VAL A 33 14.02 -3.69 25.50
N LEU A 34 13.39 -3.00 24.54
CA LEU A 34 14.11 -2.27 23.49
C LEU A 34 14.96 -1.13 24.05
N THR A 35 14.51 -0.48 25.11
CA THR A 35 15.27 0.59 25.77
C THR A 35 16.45 0.03 26.54
N ILE A 36 16.26 -1.09 27.27
CA ILE A 36 17.29 -1.72 28.11
C ILE A 36 18.34 -2.47 27.28
N GLU A 37 17.93 -3.35 26.37
CA GLU A 37 18.86 -4.22 25.64
C GLU A 37 19.50 -3.55 24.43
N LYS A 38 18.80 -2.61 23.79
CA LYS A 38 19.20 -2.02 22.51
C LYS A 38 19.48 -0.51 22.61
N ASN A 39 19.42 0.05 23.82
CA ASN A 39 19.60 1.49 24.10
C ASN A 39 18.73 2.38 23.19
N LEU A 40 17.56 1.88 22.78
CA LEU A 40 16.66 2.57 21.87
C LEU A 40 15.49 3.14 22.67
N PRO A 41 15.49 4.44 23.04
CA PRO A 41 14.40 5.03 23.79
C PRO A 41 13.15 5.10 22.90
N VAL A 42 12.19 4.20 23.14
CA VAL A 42 10.94 4.14 22.40
C VAL A 42 9.76 4.05 23.36
N GLY A 43 8.69 4.77 23.05
CA GLY A 43 7.43 4.64 23.77
C GLY A 43 6.58 3.48 23.25
N ALA A 44 5.67 2.98 24.08
CA ALA A 44 4.73 1.92 23.69
C ALA A 44 3.87 2.31 22.46
N ASN A 45 3.51 3.58 22.32
CA ASN A 45 2.74 4.06 21.16
C ASN A 45 3.53 3.95 19.84
N THR A 46 4.84 4.14 19.89
CA THR A 46 5.74 3.97 18.74
C THR A 46 5.79 2.50 18.31
N VAL A 47 5.94 1.59 19.27
CA VAL A 47 5.90 0.14 19.02
C VAL A 47 4.54 -0.28 18.45
N PHE A 48 3.45 0.19 19.05
CA PHE A 48 2.10 -0.07 18.56
C PHE A 48 1.91 0.40 17.12
N SER A 49 2.27 1.65 16.82
CA SER A 49 2.15 2.23 15.47
C SER A 49 2.98 1.47 14.44
N PHE A 50 4.19 1.07 14.82
CA PHE A 50 5.09 0.27 13.98
C PHE A 50 4.49 -1.10 13.65
N VAL A 51 3.99 -1.82 14.65
CA VAL A 51 3.33 -3.12 14.47
C VAL A 51 2.05 -2.99 13.66
N LYS A 52 1.23 -1.96 13.93
CA LYS A 52 -0.03 -1.71 13.21
C LYS A 52 0.18 -1.57 11.71
N VAL A 53 1.16 -0.76 11.28
CA VAL A 53 1.45 -0.53 9.86
C VAL A 53 1.90 -1.82 9.18
N ARG A 54 2.66 -2.68 9.88
CA ARG A 54 3.20 -3.93 9.33
C ARG A 54 2.22 -5.09 9.36
N ALA A 55 1.32 -5.12 10.32
CA ALA A 55 0.26 -6.12 10.40
C ALA A 55 -0.76 -5.97 9.25
N LYS A 56 -0.93 -4.75 8.71
CA LYS A 56 -1.80 -4.51 7.56
C LYS A 56 -1.19 -5.12 6.30
N ARG A 57 -1.73 -6.26 5.86
CA ARG A 57 -1.37 -6.87 4.57
C ARG A 57 -1.61 -5.85 3.45
N ARG A 58 -0.54 -5.49 2.72
CA ARG A 58 -0.65 -4.68 1.51
C ARG A 58 -1.22 -5.55 0.40
N ARG A 59 -2.26 -5.08 -0.29
CA ARG A 59 -2.72 -5.71 -1.52
C ARG A 59 -1.67 -5.44 -2.59
N VAL A 60 -0.93 -6.48 -2.97
CA VAL A 60 0.03 -6.40 -4.08
C VAL A 60 -0.73 -6.83 -5.33
N TYR A 61 -0.87 -5.91 -6.29
CA TYR A 61 -1.41 -6.23 -7.60
C TYR A 61 -0.23 -6.55 -8.51
N THR A 62 -0.24 -7.73 -9.11
CA THR A 62 0.72 -8.10 -10.15
C THR A 62 0.12 -7.81 -11.50
N LEU A 63 0.88 -7.17 -12.39
CA LEU A 63 0.49 -7.09 -13.79
C LEU A 63 0.59 -8.49 -14.41
N PRO A 64 -0.36 -8.89 -15.26
CA PRO A 64 -0.25 -10.13 -16.00
C PRO A 64 1.02 -10.10 -16.88
N PRO A 65 1.74 -11.22 -17.04
CA PRO A 65 2.92 -11.30 -17.89
C PRO A 65 2.62 -10.80 -19.31
N LEU A 66 3.52 -10.01 -19.88
CA LEU A 66 3.35 -9.35 -21.18
C LEU A 66 3.13 -10.35 -22.34
N GLU A 67 3.58 -11.60 -22.20
CA GLU A 67 3.38 -12.65 -23.21
C GLU A 67 1.90 -12.94 -23.48
N SER A 68 1.02 -12.79 -22.49
CA SER A 68 -0.42 -12.97 -22.67
C SER A 68 -1.07 -11.84 -23.49
N ALA A 69 -0.42 -10.67 -23.62
CA ALA A 69 -0.92 -9.55 -24.40
C ALA A 69 -0.62 -9.68 -25.90
N LEU A 70 0.43 -10.40 -26.28
CA LEU A 70 0.80 -10.62 -27.69
C LEU A 70 -0.07 -11.69 -28.36
N SER A 71 -0.58 -12.66 -27.59
CA SER A 71 -1.45 -13.71 -28.13
C SER A 71 -2.90 -13.23 -28.37
N GLN A 72 -3.28 -12.06 -27.84
CA GLN A 72 -4.59 -11.43 -28.06
C GLN A 72 -4.57 -10.31 -29.12
N ALA A 73 -3.50 -10.18 -29.90
CA ALA A 73 -3.50 -9.37 -31.12
C ALA A 73 -4.37 -10.07 -32.18
N SER A 74 -5.69 -10.09 -31.96
CA SER A 74 -6.66 -10.23 -33.03
C SER A 74 -6.47 -9.05 -33.97
N PRO A 75 -6.43 -9.25 -35.30
CA PRO A 75 -6.28 -8.16 -36.25
C PRO A 75 -7.44 -7.18 -36.02
N SER A 76 -7.08 -5.93 -35.73
CA SER A 76 -8.03 -4.83 -35.53
C SER A 76 -8.81 -4.58 -36.82
N HIS A 77 -9.93 -5.27 -37.00
CA HIS A 77 -10.91 -4.88 -38.00
C HIS A 77 -11.65 -3.63 -37.46
N GLY A 78 -11.26 -2.45 -37.94
CA GLY A 78 -12.16 -1.28 -37.99
C GLY A 78 -12.14 -0.28 -36.82
N PHE A 79 -10.97 0.11 -36.30
CA PHE A 79 -10.88 1.19 -35.28
C PHE A 79 -11.17 2.60 -35.85
N PHE A 80 -11.31 2.76 -37.17
CA PHE A 80 -11.67 4.02 -37.80
C PHE A 80 -13.08 3.94 -38.38
N ASN A 81 -14.09 3.90 -37.51
CA ASN A 81 -15.45 4.27 -37.89
C ASN A 81 -15.81 5.53 -37.12
N THR A 82 -15.73 6.67 -37.78
CA THR A 82 -16.20 7.96 -37.26
C THR A 82 -17.68 8.11 -37.63
N PRO A 83 -18.63 7.97 -36.69
CA PRO A 83 -19.96 8.54 -36.90
C PRO A 83 -19.88 10.05 -36.67
N GLN A 84 -20.44 10.78 -37.64
CA GLN A 84 -20.48 12.22 -37.75
C GLN A 84 -21.11 12.91 -36.54
N LEU A 85 -20.60 14.13 -36.31
CA LEU A 85 -21.10 15.14 -35.40
C LEU A 85 -22.56 15.51 -35.74
N THR A 86 -23.53 15.19 -34.88
CA THR A 86 -24.84 15.87 -34.87
C THR A 86 -24.98 16.60 -33.53
N HIS A 87 -24.64 17.87 -33.54
CA HIS A 87 -24.95 18.79 -32.45
C HIS A 87 -26.43 19.14 -32.53
N GLU A 88 -27.27 18.48 -31.73
CA GLU A 88 -28.64 18.92 -31.51
C GLU A 88 -28.76 19.59 -30.13
N THR A 89 -29.27 20.81 -30.18
CA THR A 89 -29.39 21.74 -29.06
C THR A 89 -30.82 21.67 -28.54
N LYS A 90 -31.05 21.47 -27.24
CA LYS A 90 -31.84 22.38 -26.39
C LYS A 90 -31.99 21.91 -24.94
N ARG A 91 -31.96 22.93 -24.09
CA ARG A 91 -32.01 23.00 -22.63
C ARG A 91 -33.34 22.50 -22.05
N LYS A 92 -33.33 22.09 -20.78
CA LYS A 92 -34.04 22.73 -19.65
C LYS A 92 -33.75 21.97 -18.36
N TYR A 93 -33.19 22.65 -17.36
CA TYR A 93 -33.10 22.15 -15.98
C TYR A 93 -34.43 22.48 -15.28
N ASN A 94 -35.09 21.48 -14.73
CA ASN A 94 -36.21 21.68 -13.83
C ASN A 94 -35.64 21.80 -12.42
N ILE A 95 -35.61 23.03 -11.91
CA ILE A 95 -35.41 23.32 -10.49
C ILE A 95 -36.79 23.18 -9.86
N THR A 96 -36.92 22.31 -8.86
CA THR A 96 -38.09 22.24 -7.97
C THR A 96 -37.57 22.33 -6.55
#